data_AF-A0A954BU07-F1
#
_entry.id   AF-A0A954BU07-F1
#
_cell.length_a   1.000
_cell.length_b   1.000
_cell.length_c   1.000
_cell.angle_alpha   90.00
_cell.angle_beta   90.00
_cell.angle_gamma   90.00
#
_symmetry.space_group_name_H-M   'P 1'
#
loop_
_entity.id
_entity.type
_entity.pdbx_description
1 polymer ?
#
loop_
_entity_poly.entity_id
_entity_poly.type
_entity_poly.pdbx_seq_one_letter_code
_entity_poly.pdbx_strand_id
1 'polypeptide(L)'
;MRKLFMPRTHFCIFCALLTALFAILLLLAPSPAVAQDEHATAVSFGDGDAVVGTVVVTVKMIGSEHALPDFKLLVLAKHDDGSNVSKTGYTDDDGKLRIELRDKPKELRVFSYGDYMIPEGWSNIPLG
;
A
#
# COMPACT_ATOMS: atom_id res chain seq x y z
N MET A 1 -10.90 -61.45 26.77
CA MET A 1 -10.08 -60.35 26.19
C MET A 1 -9.51 -60.81 24.86
N ARG A 2 -10.07 -60.37 23.72
CA ARG A 2 -9.56 -60.73 22.38
C ARG A 2 -8.45 -59.76 22.00
N LYS A 3 -7.20 -60.25 21.90
CA LYS A 3 -6.07 -59.47 21.39
C LYS A 3 -6.26 -59.32 19.87
N LEU A 4 -6.49 -58.09 19.40
CA LEU A 4 -6.43 -57.77 17.97
C LEU A 4 -4.99 -57.95 17.51
N PHE A 5 -4.69 -59.08 16.88
CA PHE A 5 -3.42 -59.30 16.22
C PHE A 5 -3.53 -58.69 14.82
N MET A 6 -3.15 -57.42 14.66
CA MET A 6 -3.07 -56.81 13.34
C MET A 6 -1.87 -57.42 12.60
N PRO A 7 -2.06 -58.03 11.42
CA PRO A 7 -0.95 -58.52 10.59
C PRO A 7 -0.06 -57.34 10.21
N ARG A 8 1.25 -57.54 10.19
CA ARG A 8 2.29 -56.54 9.84
C ARG A 8 1.95 -55.73 8.57
N THR A 9 1.27 -56.34 7.61
CA THR A 9 0.79 -55.72 6.37
C THR A 9 -0.29 -54.66 6.58
N HIS A 10 -1.18 -54.84 7.55
CA HIS A 10 -2.27 -53.89 7.85
C HIS A 10 -1.75 -52.63 8.53
N PHE A 11 -0.71 -52.77 9.38
CA PHE A 11 -0.03 -51.63 9.99
C PHE A 11 0.69 -50.77 8.95
N CYS A 12 1.36 -51.39 7.97
CA CYS A 12 2.01 -50.66 6.86
C CYS A 12 1.00 -49.93 5.96
N ILE A 13 -0.14 -50.56 5.64
CA ILE A 13 -1.21 -49.93 4.86
C ILE A 13 -1.79 -48.75 5.63
N PHE A 14 -2.00 -48.89 6.94
CA PHE A 14 -2.49 -47.79 7.78
C PHE A 14 -1.51 -46.61 7.82
N CYS A 15 -0.20 -46.87 7.97
CA CYS A 15 0.82 -45.82 7.90
C CYS A 15 0.84 -45.10 6.54
N ALA A 16 0.75 -45.84 5.43
CA ALA A 16 0.73 -45.24 4.10
C ALA A 16 -0.51 -44.37 3.86
N LEU A 17 -1.68 -44.84 4.32
CA LEU A 17 -2.93 -44.09 4.24
C LEU A 17 -2.90 -42.83 5.13
N LEU A 18 -2.32 -42.92 6.32
CA LEU A 18 -2.17 -41.77 7.21
C LEU A 18 -1.27 -40.70 6.58
N THR A 19 -0.14 -41.08 5.97
CA THR A 19 0.73 -40.13 5.25
C THR A 19 0.05 -39.50 4.04
N ALA A 20 -0.74 -40.27 3.29
CA ALA A 20 -1.51 -39.74 2.17
C ALA A 20 -2.59 -38.76 2.65
N LEU A 21 -3.26 -39.05 3.76
CA LEU A 21 -4.25 -38.17 4.37
C LEU A 21 -3.61 -36.85 4.84
N PHE A 22 -2.44 -36.91 5.49
CA PHE A 22 -1.71 -35.70 5.89
C PHE A 22 -1.24 -34.88 4.69
N ALA A 23 -0.80 -35.52 3.60
CA ALA A 23 -0.43 -34.81 2.37
C ALA A 23 -1.65 -34.12 1.73
N ILE A 24 -2.80 -34.78 1.71
CA ILE A 24 -4.07 -34.21 1.22
C ILE A 24 -4.52 -33.07 2.12
N LEU A 25 -4.40 -33.19 3.45
CA LEU A 25 -4.71 -32.11 4.40
C LEU A 25 -3.77 -30.91 4.24
N LEU A 26 -2.50 -31.11 3.86
CA LEU A 26 -1.59 -30.01 3.52
C LEU A 26 -1.92 -29.35 2.17
N LEU A 27 -2.47 -30.12 1.22
CA LEU A 27 -2.93 -29.63 -0.09
C LEU A 27 -4.28 -28.91 -0.04
N LEU A 28 -5.19 -29.35 0.86
CA LEU A 28 -6.48 -28.71 1.11
C LEU A 28 -6.44 -27.72 2.27
N ALA A 29 -5.33 -27.65 3.01
CA ALA A 29 -5.13 -26.53 3.90
C ALA A 29 -5.25 -25.27 3.03
N PRO A 30 -6.15 -24.34 3.35
CA PRO A 30 -6.08 -23.03 2.73
C PRO A 30 -4.62 -22.62 2.88
N SER A 31 -3.95 -22.32 1.76
CA SER A 31 -2.65 -21.65 1.82
C SER A 31 -2.80 -20.63 2.93
N PRO A 32 -1.89 -20.60 3.94
CA PRO A 32 -1.94 -19.52 4.91
C PRO A 32 -2.03 -18.29 4.04
N ALA A 33 -3.19 -17.63 4.07
CA ALA A 33 -3.40 -16.43 3.31
C ALA A 33 -2.18 -15.64 3.74
N VAL A 34 -1.28 -15.39 2.78
CA VAL A 34 -0.20 -14.44 2.99
C VAL A 34 -0.96 -13.30 3.62
N ALA A 35 -0.70 -13.08 4.91
CA ALA A 35 -1.25 -11.93 5.57
C ALA A 35 -0.69 -10.84 4.68
N GLN A 36 -1.56 -10.30 3.81
CA GLN A 36 -1.28 -9.02 3.24
C GLN A 36 -1.19 -8.21 4.52
N ASP A 37 0.04 -7.89 4.89
CA ASP A 37 0.32 -6.87 5.84
C ASP A 37 -0.36 -5.65 5.21
N GLU A 38 -1.63 -5.46 5.53
CA GLU A 38 -2.34 -4.21 5.37
C GLU A 38 -1.80 -3.24 6.42
N HIS A 39 -0.47 -3.18 6.54
CA HIS A 39 0.19 -1.91 6.74
C HIS A 39 -0.06 -1.14 5.45
N ALA A 40 -1.26 -0.55 5.34
CA ALA A 40 -1.49 0.61 4.51
C ALA A 40 -0.29 1.52 4.79
N THR A 41 0.64 1.53 3.84
CA THR A 41 1.93 2.13 4.06
C THR A 41 1.67 3.62 3.95
N ALA A 42 1.40 4.19 5.11
CA ALA A 42 0.86 5.51 5.23
C ALA A 42 1.91 6.50 4.71
N VAL A 43 1.47 7.51 3.98
CA VAL A 43 2.37 8.47 3.31
C VAL A 43 2.26 9.82 3.99
N SER A 44 3.39 10.47 4.26
CA SER A 44 3.46 11.85 4.77
C SER A 44 3.95 12.79 3.68
N PHE A 45 3.49 14.02 3.79
CA PHE A 45 3.85 15.10 2.88
C PHE A 45 4.56 16.19 3.68
N GLY A 46 5.69 16.66 3.16
CA GLY A 46 6.38 17.84 3.71
C GLY A 46 5.63 19.14 3.39
N ASP A 47 6.14 20.25 3.90
CA ASP A 47 5.68 21.58 3.51
C ASP A 47 5.86 21.77 2.00
N GLY A 48 4.80 22.22 1.34
CA GLY A 48 4.81 22.53 -0.08
C GLY A 48 5.36 23.93 -0.31
N ASP A 49 6.45 24.03 -1.08
CA ASP A 49 6.92 25.33 -1.56
C ASP A 49 6.14 25.68 -2.84
N ALA A 50 5.24 26.66 -2.73
CA ALA A 50 4.36 27.09 -3.81
C ALA A 50 4.88 28.41 -4.38
N VAL A 51 5.81 28.30 -5.34
CA VAL A 51 6.41 29.44 -6.05
C VAL A 51 5.76 29.57 -7.43
N VAL A 52 4.96 30.62 -7.61
CA VAL A 52 4.40 31.05 -8.91
C VAL A 52 3.85 29.88 -9.74
N GLY A 53 2.81 29.23 -9.21
CA GLY A 53 2.16 28.11 -9.88
C GLY A 53 2.91 26.78 -9.82
N THR A 54 4.20 26.74 -9.47
CA THR A 54 4.88 25.46 -9.22
C THR A 54 4.79 25.09 -7.75
N VAL A 55 4.26 23.90 -7.47
CA VAL A 55 4.29 23.32 -6.11
C VAL A 55 5.28 22.16 -6.13
N VAL A 56 6.22 22.19 -5.18
CA VAL A 56 7.12 21.07 -4.90
C VAL A 56 6.82 20.51 -3.52
N VAL A 57 6.51 19.21 -3.45
CA VAL A 57 6.19 18.51 -2.19
C VAL A 57 7.05 17.25 -2.09
N THR A 58 7.68 17.04 -0.95
CA THR A 58 8.40 15.78 -0.69
C THR A 58 7.44 14.75 -0.11
N VAL A 59 7.48 13.54 -0.64
CA VAL A 59 6.59 12.43 -0.28
C VAL A 59 7.40 11.30 0.32
N LYS A 60 7.07 10.90 1.55
CA LYS A 60 7.81 9.89 2.32
C LYS A 60 6.86 8.88 2.94
N MET A 61 7.38 7.70 3.27
CA MET A 61 6.62 6.76 4.09
C MET A 61 6.56 7.25 5.55
N ILE A 62 5.38 7.17 6.16
CA ILE A 62 5.18 7.50 7.58
C ILE A 62 6.03 6.56 8.44
N GLY A 63 6.76 7.15 9.39
CA GLY A 63 7.67 6.41 10.27
C GLY A 63 9.03 6.09 9.63
N SER A 64 9.33 6.63 8.44
CA SER A 64 10.60 6.46 7.76
C SER A 64 11.05 7.75 7.07
N GLU A 65 12.36 7.92 6.89
CA GLU A 65 12.92 8.95 6.02
C GLU A 65 12.97 8.52 4.55
N HIS A 66 12.45 7.31 4.25
CA HIS A 66 12.44 6.76 2.90
C HIS A 66 11.49 7.56 1.99
N ALA A 67 12.08 8.17 0.96
CA ALA A 67 11.37 8.84 -0.10
C ALA A 67 10.69 7.81 -1.02
N LEU A 68 9.52 8.17 -1.58
CA LEU A 68 8.76 7.29 -2.46
C LEU A 68 8.92 7.74 -3.92
N PRO A 69 9.75 7.09 -4.74
CA PRO A 69 9.86 7.38 -6.16
C PRO A 69 8.70 6.79 -6.98
N ASP A 70 8.42 7.38 -8.15
CA ASP A 70 7.36 6.96 -9.10
C ASP A 70 5.96 6.87 -8.48
N PHE A 71 5.74 7.55 -7.37
CA PHE A 71 4.53 7.45 -6.59
C PHE A 71 3.42 8.32 -7.16
N LYS A 72 2.33 7.65 -7.55
CA LYS A 72 1.21 8.26 -8.26
C LYS A 72 0.24 8.94 -7.31
N LEU A 73 -0.02 10.22 -7.58
CA LEU A 73 -0.87 11.08 -6.76
C LEU A 73 -1.89 11.82 -7.63
N LEU A 74 -3.13 11.90 -7.16
CA LEU A 74 -4.12 12.85 -7.64
C LEU A 74 -4.04 14.10 -6.77
N VAL A 75 -3.87 15.25 -7.40
CA VAL A 75 -3.76 16.53 -6.74
C VAL A 75 -4.92 17.41 -7.13
N LEU A 76 -5.51 18.05 -6.14
CA LEU A 76 -6.60 19.00 -6.27
C LEU A 76 -6.15 20.34 -5.69
N ALA A 77 -5.99 21.32 -6.57
CA ALA A 77 -5.59 22.67 -6.27
C ALA A 77 -6.81 23.60 -6.34
N LYS A 78 -7.04 24.38 -5.28
CA LYS A 78 -8.08 25.39 -5.22
C LYS A 78 -7.45 26.77 -5.17
N HIS A 79 -7.91 27.68 -6.02
CA HIS A 79 -7.38 29.04 -6.15
C HIS A 79 -8.29 30.06 -5.46
N ASP A 80 -7.80 31.29 -5.29
CA ASP A 80 -8.55 32.37 -4.64
C ASP A 80 -9.78 32.83 -5.41
N ASP A 81 -9.80 32.65 -6.73
CA ASP A 81 -10.97 32.90 -7.59
C ASP A 81 -12.08 31.85 -7.44
N GLY A 82 -11.85 30.82 -6.61
CA GLY A 82 -12.76 29.70 -6.37
C GLY A 82 -12.65 28.57 -7.40
N SER A 83 -11.78 28.69 -8.40
CA SER A 83 -11.53 27.64 -9.38
C SER A 83 -10.80 26.45 -8.75
N ASN A 84 -11.09 25.26 -9.27
CA ASN A 84 -10.42 24.02 -8.88
C ASN A 84 -9.71 23.44 -10.11
N VAL A 85 -8.47 23.01 -9.92
CA VAL A 85 -7.67 22.32 -10.92
C VAL A 85 -7.26 20.97 -10.36
N SER A 86 -7.53 19.90 -11.09
CA SER A 86 -7.02 18.57 -10.75
C SER A 86 -5.90 18.17 -11.70
N LYS A 87 -4.85 17.56 -11.15
CA LYS A 87 -3.74 16.98 -11.91
C LYS A 87 -3.34 15.66 -11.31
N THR A 88 -3.02 14.69 -12.17
CA THR A 88 -2.28 13.51 -11.73
C THR A 88 -0.80 13.83 -11.85
N GLY A 89 -0.03 13.54 -10.80
CA GLY A 89 1.42 13.68 -10.78
C GLY A 89 2.09 12.43 -10.26
N TYR A 90 3.40 12.36 -10.49
CA TYR A 90 4.27 11.32 -9.97
C TYR A 90 5.42 12.00 -9.25
N THR A 91 5.93 11.35 -8.22
CA THR A 91 7.19 11.75 -7.60
C THR A 91 8.38 11.35 -8.47
N ASP A 92 9.46 12.13 -8.40
CA ASP A 92 10.74 11.78 -9.04
C ASP A 92 11.54 10.76 -8.19
N ASP A 93 12.75 10.44 -8.64
CA ASP A 93 13.69 9.53 -7.96
C ASP A 93 14.02 9.96 -6.51
N ASP A 94 13.89 11.26 -6.20
CA ASP A 94 14.10 11.83 -4.86
C ASP A 94 12.80 11.85 -4.01
N GLY A 95 11.70 11.29 -4.52
CA GLY A 95 10.38 11.31 -3.90
C GLY A 95 9.70 12.69 -3.90
N LYS A 96 10.07 13.57 -4.82
CA LYS A 96 9.50 14.92 -4.95
C LYS A 96 8.43 14.96 -6.02
N LEU A 97 7.22 15.32 -5.61
CA LEU A 97 6.12 15.65 -6.50
C LEU A 97 6.28 17.11 -6.98
N ARG A 98 6.41 17.31 -8.29
CA ARG A 98 6.40 18.65 -8.90
C ARG A 98 5.15 18.84 -9.73
N ILE A 99 4.41 19.90 -9.44
CA ILE A 99 3.16 20.20 -10.14
C ILE A 99 3.18 21.64 -10.60
N GLU A 100 3.08 21.80 -11.91
CA GLU A 100 2.90 23.10 -12.55
C GLU A 100 1.40 23.43 -12.57
N LEU A 101 1.05 24.56 -12.01
CA LEU A 101 -0.26 25.19 -11.98
C LEU A 101 -0.13 26.57 -12.61
N ARG A 102 -1.25 27.15 -13.01
CA ARG A 102 -1.26 28.49 -13.62
C ARG A 102 -0.89 29.57 -12.61
N ASP A 103 -1.45 29.47 -11.41
CA ASP A 103 -1.36 30.45 -10.34
C ASP A 103 -1.08 29.75 -9.01
N LYS A 104 -0.69 30.50 -7.98
CA LYS A 104 -0.46 29.93 -6.64
C LYS A 104 -1.80 29.43 -6.08
N PRO A 105 -1.92 28.14 -5.68
CA PRO A 105 -3.13 27.66 -5.05
C PRO A 105 -3.24 28.20 -3.61
N LYS A 106 -4.47 28.40 -3.16
CA LYS A 106 -4.82 28.70 -1.77
C LYS A 106 -4.82 27.43 -0.90
N GLU A 107 -5.29 26.34 -1.49
CA GLU A 107 -5.43 25.05 -0.82
C GLU A 107 -5.00 23.95 -1.80
N LEU A 108 -4.17 23.03 -1.32
CA LEU A 108 -3.70 21.90 -2.09
C LEU A 108 -4.02 20.61 -1.33
N ARG A 109 -4.76 19.73 -1.99
CA ARG A 109 -5.14 18.44 -1.46
C ARG A 109 -4.57 17.35 -2.35
N VAL A 110 -4.08 16.28 -1.75
CA VAL A 110 -3.54 15.13 -2.46
C VAL A 110 -4.26 13.87 -2.04
N PHE A 111 -4.44 12.98 -3.00
CA PHE A 111 -5.03 11.66 -2.85
C PHE A 111 -4.09 10.65 -3.47
N SER A 112 -3.68 9.62 -2.73
CA SER A 112 -2.94 8.51 -3.31
C SER A 112 -3.87 7.38 -3.70
N TYR A 113 -3.48 6.65 -4.74
CA TYR A 113 -4.18 5.44 -5.16
C TYR A 113 -3.20 4.43 -5.70
N GLY A 114 -3.43 3.15 -5.40
CA GLY A 114 -2.50 2.05 -5.67
C GLY A 114 -2.06 1.37 -4.38
N ASP A 115 -0.83 0.83 -4.38
CA ASP A 115 -0.30 0.01 -3.30
C ASP A 115 -0.01 0.77 -1.99
N TYR A 116 0.03 2.11 -2.05
CA TYR A 116 0.17 2.97 -0.87
C TYR A 116 -1.05 3.87 -0.71
N MET A 117 -1.57 3.92 0.52
CA MET A 117 -2.78 4.69 0.86
C MET A 117 -2.45 5.83 1.82
N ILE A 118 -3.06 7.00 1.58
CA ILE A 118 -3.22 8.04 2.60
C ILE A 118 -4.32 7.57 3.55
N PRO A 119 -4.08 7.45 4.88
CA PRO A 119 -5.07 6.91 5.83
C PRO A 119 -6.43 7.62 5.82
N GLU A 120 -6.43 8.93 5.55
CA GLU A 120 -7.65 9.77 5.51
C GLU A 120 -8.25 9.90 4.09
N GLY A 121 -7.68 9.19 3.11
CA GLY A 121 -8.00 9.33 1.69
C GLY A 121 -7.39 10.59 1.10
N TRP A 122 -7.78 11.77 1.59
CA TRP A 122 -7.21 13.06 1.17
C TRP A 122 -6.32 13.65 2.26
N SER A 123 -5.17 14.21 1.88
CA SER A 123 -4.30 14.99 2.78
C SER A 123 -4.17 16.43 2.30
N ASN A 124 -4.19 17.38 3.23
CA ASN A 124 -3.94 18.79 2.94
C ASN A 124 -2.43 19.07 3.03
N ILE A 125 -1.88 19.70 1.99
CA ILE A 125 -0.49 20.13 1.99
C ILE A 125 -0.40 21.55 2.54
N PRO A 126 0.35 21.79 3.63
CA PRO A 126 0.67 23.14 4.08
C PRO A 126 1.44 23.85 2.97
N LEU A 127 0.97 25.03 2.56
CA LEU A 127 1.63 25.85 1.55
C LEU A 127 2.38 26.99 2.24
N GLY A 128 3.69 27.05 2.03
CA GLY A 128 4.57 28.14 2.51
C GLY A 128 4.43 29.44 1.73
#